data_AF-A0A843KR64-F1
#
_entry.id   AF-A0A843KR64-F1
#
_cell.length_a   1.000
_cell.length_b   1.000
_cell.length_c   1.000
_cell.angle_alpha   90.00
_cell.angle_beta   90.00
_cell.angle_gamma   90.00
#
_symmetry.space_group_name_H-M   'P 1'
#
loop_
_entity.id
_entity.type
_entity.pdbx_description
1 polymer ?
#
loop_
_entity_poly.entity_id
_entity_poly.type
_entity_poly.pdbx_seq_one_letter_code
_entity_poly.pdbx_strand_id
1 'polypeptide(L)' 'IGPFCLEGIVTDKLEFKVFEISSRIVAGSNPFISGSPYSDLTEENMSTGRRISREIKNAVKTNSLDKVIS' A
#
# COMPACT_ATOMS: atom_id res chain seq x y z
N ILE A 1 4.36 -3.14 -10.36
CA ILE A 1 3.41 -2.19 -9.70
C ILE A 1 3.19 -2.62 -8.25
N GLY A 2 3.10 -1.68 -7.29
CA GLY A 2 3.11 -1.96 -5.85
C GLY A 2 2.73 -0.75 -5.00
N PRO A 3 3.05 -0.75 -3.69
CA PRO A 3 2.68 0.34 -2.79
C PRO A 3 3.50 1.61 -3.06
N PHE A 4 2.90 2.75 -2.75
CA PHE A 4 3.58 4.04 -2.67
C PHE A 4 3.01 4.84 -1.49
N CYS A 5 3.70 5.91 -1.11
CA CYS A 5 3.25 6.85 -0.09
C CYS A 5 3.47 8.28 -0.57
N LEU A 6 2.51 9.16 -0.25
CA LEU A 6 2.64 10.60 -0.40
C LEU A 6 2.90 11.17 0.99
N GLU A 7 4.06 11.77 1.17
CA GLU A 7 4.48 12.35 2.44
C GLU A 7 4.20 13.86 2.38
N GLY A 8 3.39 14.33 3.33
CA GLY A 8 2.80 15.65 3.27
C GLY A 8 2.25 16.13 4.60
N ILE A 9 1.77 17.36 4.59
CA ILE A 9 1.06 17.99 5.72
C ILE A 9 -0.35 18.40 5.29
N VAL A 10 -1.25 18.50 6.25
CA VAL A 10 -2.58 19.10 6.06
C VAL A 10 -2.57 20.49 6.70
N THR A 11 -2.89 21.53 5.94
CA THR A 11 -2.95 22.91 6.45
C THR A 11 -4.22 23.15 7.28
N ASP A 12 -4.27 24.28 7.99
CA ASP A 12 -5.46 24.78 8.70
C ASP A 12 -6.66 25.04 7.78
N LYS A 13 -6.42 25.20 6.47
CA LYS A 13 -7.43 25.29 5.42
C LYS A 13 -7.78 23.94 4.78
N LEU A 14 -7.37 22.83 5.40
CA LEU A 14 -7.59 21.46 4.92
C LEU A 14 -6.93 21.18 3.56
N GLU A 15 -5.84 21.87 3.22
CA GLU A 15 -5.08 21.58 1.99
C GLU A 15 -4.02 20.52 2.26
N PHE A 16 -3.99 19.47 1.43
CA PHE A 16 -2.92 18.48 1.48
C PHE A 16 -1.72 18.94 0.64
N LYS A 17 -0.60 19.25 1.30
CA LYS A 17 0.66 19.67 0.66
C LYS A 17 1.67 18.53 0.74
N VAL A 18 1.99 17.94 -0.41
CA VAL A 18 2.97 16.86 -0.55
C VAL A 18 4.36 17.46 -0.74
N PHE A 19 5.35 16.96 0.00
CA PHE A 19 6.75 17.34 -0.16
C PHE A 19 7.63 16.18 -0.63
N GLU A 20 7.20 14.93 -0.45
CA GLU A 20 7.94 13.74 -0.91
C GLU A 20 7.00 12.63 -1.41
N ILE A 21 7.51 11.84 -2.36
CA ILE A 21 6.85 10.64 -2.86
C ILE A 21 7.77 9.44 -2.66
N SER A 22 7.31 8.48 -1.86
CA SER A 22 7.95 7.19 -1.67
C SER A 22 7.33 6.17 -2.63
N SER A 23 8.04 5.79 -3.71
CA SER A 23 7.55 4.83 -4.73
C SER A 23 7.72 3.35 -4.31
N ARG A 24 7.64 3.07 -3.00
CA ARG A 24 7.81 1.76 -2.39
C ARG A 24 7.05 1.69 -1.06
N ILE A 25 7.12 0.53 -0.41
CA ILE A 25 6.63 0.38 0.96
C ILE A 25 7.42 1.30 1.91
N VAL A 26 6.72 1.86 2.91
CA VAL A 26 7.27 2.76 3.92
C VAL A 26 7.13 2.18 5.31
N ALA A 27 7.98 2.62 6.24
CA ALA A 27 7.94 2.19 7.65
C ALA A 27 6.61 2.52 8.34
N GLY A 28 5.87 3.53 7.85
CA GLY A 28 4.52 3.85 8.32
C GLY A 28 3.51 2.70 8.17
N SER A 29 3.80 1.68 7.35
CA SER A 29 2.96 0.48 7.23
C SER A 29 3.19 -0.55 8.35
N ASN A 30 4.30 -0.45 9.10
CA ASN A 30 4.70 -1.43 10.11
C ASN A 30 3.70 -1.61 11.26
N PRO A 31 3.02 -0.57 11.78
CA PRO A 31 2.03 -0.76 12.86
C PRO A 31 0.81 -1.60 12.43
N PHE A 32 0.57 -1.75 11.13
CA PHE A 32 -0.66 -2.32 10.57
C PHE A 32 -0.49 -3.79 10.13
N ILE A 33 0.23 -4.60 10.91
CA ILE A 33 0.50 -6.02 10.59
C ILE A 33 -0.81 -6.82 10.58
N SER A 34 -1.69 -6.57 11.55
CA SER A 34 -2.99 -7.21 11.70
C SER A 34 -4.13 -6.48 10.98
N GLY A 35 -3.80 -5.57 10.04
CA GLY A 35 -4.78 -4.69 9.42
C GLY A 35 -4.72 -3.26 9.95
N SER A 36 -5.59 -2.44 9.39
CA SER A 36 -5.72 -1.01 9.64
C SER A 36 -7.20 -0.64 9.58
N PRO A 37 -7.62 0.46 10.21
CA PRO A 37 -9.01 0.92 10.14
C PRO A 37 -9.58 1.02 8.72
N TYR A 38 -8.72 1.27 7.73
CA TYR A 38 -9.11 1.33 6.31
C TYR A 38 -9.13 -0.04 5.65
N SER A 39 -8.11 -0.86 5.84
CA SER A 39 -8.05 -2.18 5.20
C SER A 39 -9.18 -3.08 5.66
N ASP A 40 -9.54 -3.01 6.94
CA ASP A 40 -10.54 -3.88 7.57
C ASP A 40 -11.96 -3.63 7.04
N LEU A 41 -12.22 -2.47 6.42
CA LEU A 41 -13.46 -2.20 5.69
C LEU A 41 -13.64 -3.09 4.45
N THR A 42 -12.53 -3.55 3.88
CA THR A 42 -12.51 -4.40 2.69
C THR A 42 -12.18 -5.84 3.03
N GLU A 43 -11.20 -6.03 3.91
CA GLU A 43 -10.72 -7.33 4.30
C GLU A 43 -9.94 -7.24 5.61
N GLU A 44 -10.36 -8.05 6.58
CA GLU A 44 -9.67 -8.15 7.87
C GLU A 44 -8.26 -8.72 7.74
N ASN A 45 -7.38 -8.31 8.67
CA ASN A 45 -6.01 -8.82 8.79
C ASN A 45 -5.13 -8.55 7.56
N MET A 46 -5.35 -7.44 6.85
CA MET A 46 -4.62 -7.10 5.63
C MET A 46 -3.54 -6.03 5.88
N SER A 47 -2.27 -6.45 5.95
CA SER A 47 -1.13 -5.53 5.92
C SER A 47 -0.69 -5.20 4.49
N THR A 48 0.08 -4.11 4.30
CA THR A 48 0.68 -3.77 3.01
C THR A 48 1.55 -4.91 2.47
N GLY A 49 2.35 -5.57 3.32
CA GLY A 49 3.16 -6.72 2.93
C GLY A 49 2.30 -7.91 2.46
N ARG A 50 1.22 -8.24 3.20
CA ARG A 50 0.27 -9.28 2.81
C ARG A 50 -0.40 -8.96 1.47
N ARG A 51 -0.75 -7.69 1.24
CA ARG A 51 -1.35 -7.22 -0.01
C ARG A 51 -0.41 -7.40 -1.22
N ILE A 52 0.89 -7.12 -1.06
CA ILE A 52 1.90 -7.35 -2.11
C ILE A 52 2.03 -8.84 -2.42
N SER A 53 2.18 -9.68 -1.39
CA SER A 53 2.29 -11.13 -1.55
C SER A 53 1.08 -11.73 -2.27
N ARG A 54 -0.12 -11.23 -1.95
CA ARG A 54 -1.35 -11.63 -2.64
C ARG A 54 -1.37 -11.23 -4.11
N GLU A 55 -0.92 -10.02 -4.44
CA GLU A 55 -0.85 -9.58 -5.84
C GLU A 55 0.04 -10.51 -6.66
N ILE A 56 1.22 -10.85 -6.13
CA ILE A 56 2.13 -11.80 -6.77
C ILE A 56 1.45 -13.16 -6.94
N LYS A 57 0.78 -13.68 -5.90
CA LYS A 57 0.05 -14.96 -5.96
C LYS A 57 -1.06 -14.95 -7.02
N ASN A 58 -1.79 -13.84 -7.15
CA ASN A 58 -2.86 -13.69 -8.15
C ASN A 58 -2.30 -13.57 -9.57
N ALA A 59 -1.20 -12.85 -9.76
CA ALA A 59 -0.53 -12.72 -11.04
C ALA A 59 0.01 -14.07 -11.52
N VAL A 60 0.59 -14.88 -10.63
CA VAL A 60 1.00 -16.26 -10.94
C VAL A 60 -0.21 -17.12 -11.36
N LYS A 61 -1.32 -17.06 -10.61
CA LYS A 61 -2.53 -17.84 -10.92
C LYS A 61 -3.18 -17.47 -12.26
N THR A 62 -3.07 -16.22 -12.66
CA THR A 62 -3.66 -15.70 -13.90
C THR A 62 -2.67 -15.66 -15.07
N ASN A 63 -1.47 -16.23 -14.88
CA ASN A 63 -0.38 -16.22 -15.85
C ASN A 63 -0.05 -14.81 -16.37
N SER A 64 -0.06 -13.83 -15.46
CA SER A 64 0.17 -12.40 -15.74
C SER A 64 1.30 -11.80 -14.87
N LEU A 65 2.24 -12.65 -14.47
CA LEU A 65 3.36 -12.28 -13.59
C LEU A 65 4.21 -11.15 -14.18
N ASP A 66 4.40 -11.16 -15.51
CA ASP A 66 5.10 -10.15 -16.31
C ASP A 66 4.59 -8.72 -16.10
N LYS A 67 3.35 -8.54 -15.66
CA LYS A 67 2.76 -7.22 -15.40
C LYS A 67 3.14 -6.62 -14.05
N VAL A 68 3.58 -7.45 -13.11
CA VAL A 68 3.82 -7.03 -11.71
C VAL A 68 5.29 -7.03 -11.32
N ILE A 69 6.13 -7.75 -12.07
CA ILE A 69 7.59 -7.74 -11.96
C ILE A 69 8.20 -6.88 -13.08
N SER A 70 9.38 -6.33 -12.82
CA SER A 70 10.15 -5.51 -13.75
C SER A 70 11.63 -5.79 -13.57
#